data_AF-A0A7Y3GAW2-F1
#
_entry.id   AF-A0A7Y3GAW2-F1
#
_cell.length_a   1.000
_cell.length_b   1.000
_cell.length_c   1.000
_cell.angle_alpha   90.00
_cell.angle_beta   90.00
_cell.angle_gamma   90.00
#
_symmetry.space_group_name_H-M   'P 1'
#
loop_
_entity.id
_entity.type
_entity.pdbx_description
1 polymer ?
#
loop_
_entity_poly.entity_id
_entity_poly.type
_entity_poly.pdbx_seq_one_letter_code
_entity_poly.pdbx_strand_id
1 'polypeptide(L)'
;VLDNDQFFELNHRMYRSMLEGERPLADRMALFWHGFFPVSREVVRRKYELINQFQFFQENALGNFETLLRGVAHDPAMLWFLDNDANIKGHPNENYARELMELHTLGVDGPWTETDVREVARALTGWSTDWDASVSETGFLYRDDWHDPDGKLVLGTVIPAGGGEQDGVAVLQLLANHPATAAYVSRKLAERFIGEDPQEALVQHLARTWRSTGGDLRAVMRALLLSPQFRLAADDGEPRVKRPLVLMASLARALEASGPELASRIVEDLDLLGEPLYLARPPTGFPDTSSHWSGNGALLHRFNIFYATARGWHGIDFEPVTADDPGSLVDAWLGRLFVREVPAATRNAAVDHLNGLPGYVQDDPQRASREVLAVLLASPEFLSH
;
A
#
# COMPACT_ATOMS: atom_id res chain seq x y z
N VAL A 1 -0.24 -10.04 22.91
CA VAL A 1 0.20 -10.78 21.71
C VAL A 1 -1.08 -11.25 21.04
N LEU A 2 -1.35 -10.86 19.80
CA LEU A 2 -2.51 -11.37 19.07
C LEU A 2 -2.37 -12.88 18.92
N ASP A 3 -3.45 -13.63 19.09
CA ASP A 3 -3.43 -15.06 18.79
C ASP A 3 -3.36 -15.29 17.26
N ASN A 4 -3.07 -16.54 16.86
CA ASN A 4 -2.90 -16.89 15.45
C ASN A 4 -4.19 -16.72 14.63
N ASP A 5 -5.37 -16.90 15.23
CA ASP A 5 -6.66 -16.79 14.53
C ASP A 5 -7.00 -15.32 14.25
N GLN A 6 -6.74 -14.44 15.21
CA GLN A 6 -6.87 -12.99 15.07
C GLN A 6 -5.91 -12.42 14.03
N PHE A 7 -4.70 -12.97 13.95
CA PHE A 7 -3.72 -12.61 12.93
C PHE A 7 -4.18 -13.06 11.54
N PHE A 8 -4.75 -14.26 11.44
CA PHE A 8 -5.32 -14.76 10.19
C PHE A 8 -6.46 -13.87 9.70
N GLU A 9 -7.44 -13.52 10.55
CA GLU A 9 -8.56 -12.66 10.19
C GLU A 9 -8.12 -11.27 9.69
N LEU A 10 -7.15 -10.64 10.39
CA LEU A 10 -6.61 -9.33 10.06
C LEU A 10 -6.00 -9.28 8.65
N ASN A 11 -5.16 -10.27 8.33
CA ASN A 11 -4.48 -10.36 7.05
C ASN A 11 -5.43 -10.77 5.92
N HIS A 12 -6.35 -11.68 6.23
CA HIS A 12 -7.30 -12.22 5.29
C HIS A 12 -8.20 -11.14 4.67
N ARG A 13 -8.58 -10.10 5.43
CA ARG A 13 -9.37 -8.98 4.91
C ARG A 13 -8.63 -8.18 3.83
N MET A 14 -7.36 -7.83 4.08
CA MET A 14 -6.55 -7.06 3.12
C MET A 14 -6.28 -7.88 1.86
N TYR A 15 -5.92 -9.14 2.04
CA TYR A 15 -5.67 -10.06 0.93
C TYR A 15 -6.92 -10.31 0.08
N ARG A 16 -8.08 -10.60 0.70
CA ARG A 16 -9.33 -10.82 -0.06
C ARG A 16 -9.75 -9.61 -0.86
N SER A 17 -9.62 -8.40 -0.30
CA SER A 17 -9.88 -7.16 -1.04
C SER A 17 -9.03 -7.07 -2.32
N MET A 18 -7.79 -7.56 -2.32
CA MET A 18 -6.94 -7.59 -3.51
C MET A 18 -7.28 -8.69 -4.53
N LEU A 19 -7.90 -9.79 -4.10
CA LEU A 19 -8.33 -10.88 -4.98
C LEU A 19 -9.74 -10.70 -5.54
N GLU A 20 -10.68 -10.48 -4.64
CA GLU A 20 -12.12 -10.59 -4.84
C GLU A 20 -12.77 -9.20 -4.95
N GLY A 21 -11.99 -8.13 -4.74
CA GLY A 21 -12.49 -6.76 -4.73
C GLY A 21 -13.14 -6.35 -6.05
N GLU A 22 -14.38 -5.87 -5.98
CA GLU A 22 -15.13 -5.35 -7.13
C GLU A 22 -14.66 -3.94 -7.56
N ARG A 23 -13.79 -3.30 -6.77
CA ARG A 23 -13.36 -1.91 -6.95
C ARG A 23 -11.82 -1.79 -6.96
N PRO A 24 -11.14 -2.34 -7.97
CA PRO A 24 -9.68 -2.52 -7.96
C PRO A 24 -8.89 -1.21 -7.78
N LEU A 25 -9.39 -0.08 -8.27
CA LEU A 25 -8.75 1.22 -8.02
C LEU A 25 -8.86 1.64 -6.54
N ALA A 26 -10.03 1.45 -5.92
CA ALA A 26 -10.23 1.78 -4.51
C ALA A 26 -9.41 0.85 -3.61
N ASP A 27 -9.34 -0.44 -3.92
CA ASP A 27 -8.52 -1.40 -3.16
C ASP A 27 -7.02 -1.06 -3.25
N ARG A 28 -6.53 -0.70 -4.44
CA ARG A 28 -5.14 -0.22 -4.62
C ARG A 28 -4.87 1.09 -3.89
N MET A 29 -5.84 1.99 -3.83
CA MET A 29 -5.72 3.24 -3.08
C MET A 29 -5.75 3.00 -1.58
N ALA A 30 -6.59 2.10 -1.07
CA ALA A 30 -6.59 1.72 0.34
C ALA A 30 -5.24 1.12 0.76
N LEU A 31 -4.64 0.27 -0.09
CA LEU A 31 -3.29 -0.24 0.14
C LEU A 31 -2.22 0.85 0.10
N PHE A 32 -2.36 1.84 -0.79
CA PHE A 32 -1.50 3.02 -0.78
C PHE A 32 -1.60 3.77 0.54
N TRP A 33 -2.80 4.05 1.03
CA TRP A 33 -3.01 4.75 2.31
C TRP A 33 -2.50 3.95 3.51
N HIS A 34 -2.69 2.63 3.51
CA HIS A 34 -2.11 1.76 4.54
C HIS A 34 -0.58 1.82 4.59
N GLY A 35 0.07 1.96 3.44
CA GLY A 35 1.53 2.16 3.38
C GLY A 35 1.97 3.59 3.67
N PHE A 36 1.13 4.58 3.35
CA PHE A 36 1.41 6.01 3.53
C PHE A 36 1.17 6.47 4.98
N PHE A 37 0.22 5.86 5.69
CA PHE A 37 -0.06 6.06 7.11
C PHE A 37 0.16 4.75 7.88
N PRO A 38 1.40 4.22 7.90
CA PRO A 38 1.66 2.90 8.45
C PRO A 38 1.50 2.89 9.97
N VAL A 39 0.98 1.77 10.48
CA VAL A 39 1.05 1.41 11.90
C VAL A 39 1.56 -0.02 12.01
N SER A 40 2.38 -0.28 13.03
CA SER A 40 2.94 -1.62 13.27
C SER A 40 2.12 -2.40 14.30
N ARG A 41 1.73 -3.64 13.95
CA ARG A 41 1.09 -4.58 14.88
C ARG A 41 1.98 -4.95 16.07
N GLU A 42 3.31 -4.82 15.95
CA GLU A 42 4.24 -5.05 17.07
C GLU A 42 4.13 -3.98 18.15
N VAL A 43 3.72 -2.76 17.77
CA VAL A 43 3.57 -1.60 18.67
C VAL A 43 2.12 -1.48 19.15
N VAL A 44 1.17 -1.46 18.23
CA VAL A 44 -0.26 -1.27 18.54
C VAL A 44 -0.84 -2.46 19.29
N ARG A 45 -0.49 -3.70 18.88
CA ARG A 45 -0.89 -4.97 19.53
C ARG A 45 -2.39 -5.13 19.79
N ARG A 46 -3.23 -4.44 19.02
CA ARG A 46 -4.69 -4.42 19.15
C ARG A 46 -5.34 -4.67 17.79
N LYS A 47 -6.01 -5.82 17.63
CA LYS A 47 -6.43 -6.30 16.30
C LYS A 47 -7.52 -5.42 15.69
N TYR A 48 -8.48 -4.97 16.49
CA TYR A 48 -9.67 -4.31 15.96
C TYR A 48 -9.32 -2.93 15.43
N GLU A 49 -8.35 -2.26 16.02
CA GLU A 49 -7.90 -0.93 15.66
C GLU A 49 -7.08 -0.98 14.37
N LEU A 50 -6.27 -2.03 14.17
CA LEU A 50 -5.64 -2.30 12.88
C LEU A 50 -6.68 -2.60 11.78
N ILE A 51 -7.71 -3.40 12.09
CA ILE A 51 -8.81 -3.72 11.15
C ILE A 51 -9.61 -2.45 10.81
N ASN A 52 -9.96 -1.64 11.81
CA ASN A 52 -10.77 -0.45 11.68
C ASN A 52 -10.04 0.62 10.86
N GLN A 53 -8.74 0.81 11.08
CA GLN A 53 -7.93 1.73 10.29
C GLN A 53 -7.89 1.30 8.81
N PHE A 54 -7.67 0.02 8.52
CA PHE A 54 -7.68 -0.44 7.13
C PHE A 54 -9.07 -0.30 6.48
N GLN A 55 -10.14 -0.59 7.22
CA GLN A 55 -11.51 -0.37 6.75
C GLN A 55 -11.77 1.12 6.47
N PHE A 56 -11.30 2.02 7.32
CA PHE A 56 -11.39 3.45 7.09
C PHE A 56 -10.71 3.86 5.77
N PHE A 57 -9.55 3.27 5.45
CA PHE A 57 -8.88 3.49 4.16
C PHE A 57 -9.69 2.93 2.98
N GLN A 58 -10.37 1.79 3.13
CA GLN A 58 -11.24 1.25 2.09
C GLN A 58 -12.44 2.16 1.81
N GLU A 59 -13.06 2.70 2.88
CA GLU A 59 -14.23 3.58 2.78
C GLU A 59 -13.87 4.96 2.20
N ASN A 60 -12.66 5.46 2.51
CA ASN A 60 -12.20 6.79 2.10
C ASN A 60 -11.14 6.78 0.98
N ALA A 61 -10.94 5.64 0.32
CA ALA A 61 -9.84 5.40 -0.62
C ALA A 61 -9.67 6.49 -1.70
N LEU A 62 -10.80 6.99 -2.23
CA LEU A 62 -10.89 8.04 -3.26
C LEU A 62 -11.66 9.27 -2.75
N GLY A 63 -11.70 9.47 -1.43
CA GLY A 63 -12.42 10.56 -0.77
C GLY A 63 -11.65 11.88 -0.82
N ASN A 64 -11.70 12.63 0.28
CA ASN A 64 -10.96 13.87 0.45
C ASN A 64 -9.74 13.64 1.37
N PHE A 65 -8.60 14.24 1.04
CA PHE A 65 -7.39 14.07 1.85
C PHE A 65 -7.50 14.68 3.25
N GLU A 66 -8.18 15.81 3.44
CA GLU A 66 -8.39 16.37 4.77
C GLU A 66 -9.20 15.39 5.64
N THR A 67 -10.21 14.72 5.07
CA THR A 67 -10.96 13.67 5.77
C THR A 67 -10.06 12.51 6.18
N LEU A 68 -9.20 12.03 5.28
CA LEU A 68 -8.22 10.98 5.59
C LEU A 68 -7.27 11.40 6.70
N LEU A 69 -6.66 12.58 6.56
CA LEU A 69 -5.69 13.10 7.52
C LEU A 69 -6.30 13.29 8.91
N ARG A 70 -7.53 13.82 8.97
CA ARG A 70 -8.28 13.94 10.22
C ARG A 70 -8.63 12.59 10.83
N GLY A 71 -9.13 11.64 10.03
CA GLY A 71 -9.48 10.31 10.52
C GLY A 71 -8.28 9.58 11.09
N VAL A 72 -7.13 9.63 10.39
CA VAL A 72 -5.87 9.06 10.89
C VAL A 72 -5.38 9.78 12.15
N ALA A 73 -5.52 11.09 12.24
CA ALA A 73 -5.09 11.82 13.43
C ALA A 73 -5.95 11.56 14.68
N HIS A 74 -7.18 11.07 14.51
CA HIS A 74 -8.03 10.61 15.60
C HIS A 74 -7.99 9.09 15.78
N ASP A 75 -7.26 8.35 14.95
CA ASP A 75 -7.19 6.91 15.03
C ASP A 75 -6.33 6.48 16.25
N PRO A 76 -6.89 5.70 17.19
CA PRO A 76 -6.16 5.24 18.37
C PRO A 76 -4.89 4.46 18.03
N ALA A 77 -4.88 3.71 16.93
CA ALA A 77 -3.68 2.98 16.50
C ALA A 77 -2.55 3.94 16.12
N MET A 78 -2.86 5.04 15.40
CA MET A 78 -1.87 6.06 15.04
C MET A 78 -1.40 6.87 16.25
N LEU A 79 -2.32 7.32 17.10
CA LEU A 79 -2.00 8.09 18.31
C LEU A 79 -1.02 7.34 19.22
N TRP A 80 -1.19 6.04 19.35
CA TRP A 80 -0.30 5.18 20.14
C TRP A 80 0.98 4.81 19.40
N PHE A 81 0.91 4.57 18.10
CA PHE A 81 2.09 4.22 17.32
C PHE A 81 3.15 5.32 17.33
N LEU A 82 2.73 6.58 17.43
CA LEU A 82 3.60 7.77 17.42
C LEU A 82 3.59 8.53 18.75
N ASP A 83 3.21 7.85 19.84
CA ASP A 83 3.27 8.32 21.23
C ASP A 83 2.54 9.66 21.50
N ASN A 84 1.54 10.02 20.69
CA ASN A 84 0.72 11.21 20.95
C ASN A 84 -0.30 10.96 22.05
N ASP A 85 -0.63 9.70 22.35
CA ASP A 85 -1.54 9.36 23.45
C ASP A 85 -1.08 9.87 24.82
N ALA A 86 0.22 10.11 24.98
CA ALA A 86 0.83 10.70 26.17
C ALA A 86 1.25 12.17 26.00
N ASN A 87 0.81 12.85 24.94
CA ASN A 87 1.18 14.24 24.64
C ASN A 87 0.45 15.23 25.58
N ILE A 88 1.20 15.84 26.49
CA ILE A 88 0.68 16.71 27.56
C ILE A 88 1.33 18.09 27.56
N LYS A 89 0.56 19.10 27.98
CA LYS A 89 1.04 20.47 28.17
C LYS A 89 2.26 20.52 29.10
N GLY A 90 3.18 21.44 28.81
CA GLY A 90 4.45 21.57 29.52
C GLY A 90 5.54 20.59 29.06
N HIS A 91 5.16 19.43 28.51
CA HIS A 91 6.08 18.47 27.88
C HIS A 91 5.51 17.94 26.55
N PRO A 92 5.32 18.80 25.52
CA PRO A 92 4.77 18.36 24.25
C PRO A 92 5.65 17.29 23.59
N ASN A 93 5.02 16.21 23.11
CA ASN A 93 5.71 15.17 22.37
C ASN A 93 5.77 15.51 20.87
N GLU A 94 6.96 15.74 20.36
CA GLU A 94 7.17 16.13 18.97
C GLU A 94 7.08 14.97 17.96
N ASN A 95 7.07 13.70 18.41
CA ASN A 95 7.16 12.53 17.51
C ASN A 95 6.04 12.55 16.47
N TYR A 96 4.76 12.51 16.90
CA TYR A 96 3.65 12.55 15.95
C TYR A 96 3.60 13.84 15.13
N ALA A 97 3.89 14.99 15.75
CA ALA A 97 3.92 16.28 15.04
C ALA A 97 4.95 16.28 13.90
N ARG A 98 6.13 15.72 14.14
CA ARG A 98 7.20 15.60 13.15
C ARG A 98 6.79 14.69 12.02
N GLU A 99 6.33 13.48 12.31
CA GLU A 99 5.89 12.53 11.28
C GLU A 99 4.70 13.06 10.47
N LEU A 100 3.76 13.77 11.12
CA LEU A 100 2.64 14.44 10.46
C LEU A 100 3.13 15.45 9.42
N MET A 101 4.16 16.23 9.73
CA MET A 101 4.73 17.23 8.83
C MET A 101 5.65 16.61 7.77
N GLU A 102 6.58 15.75 8.18
CA GLU A 102 7.63 15.19 7.34
C GLU A 102 7.12 14.09 6.41
N LEU A 103 6.37 13.12 6.93
CA LEU A 103 6.02 11.92 6.18
C LEU A 103 4.61 11.96 5.63
N HIS A 104 3.68 12.55 6.37
CA HIS A 104 2.26 12.48 6.05
C HIS A 104 1.74 13.71 5.29
N THR A 105 2.48 14.83 5.26
CA THR A 105 2.00 16.06 4.61
C THR A 105 3.05 16.80 3.78
N LEU A 106 3.92 17.61 4.38
CA LEU A 106 4.76 18.58 3.68
C LEU A 106 6.00 17.99 3.00
N GLY A 107 6.41 16.78 3.42
CA GLY A 107 7.66 16.17 3.01
C GLY A 107 8.82 16.58 3.92
N VAL A 108 9.84 15.73 4.01
CA VAL A 108 11.08 15.97 4.77
C VAL A 108 11.76 17.27 4.35
N ASP A 109 11.80 17.56 3.03
CA ASP A 109 12.34 18.79 2.47
C ASP A 109 11.29 19.92 2.33
N GLY A 110 10.19 19.81 3.09
CA GLY A 110 9.08 20.75 3.05
C GLY A 110 9.42 22.13 3.65
N PRO A 111 8.58 23.15 3.40
CA PRO A 111 8.83 24.51 3.87
C PRO A 111 8.37 24.69 5.33
N TRP A 112 8.96 23.94 6.25
CA TRP A 112 8.68 24.00 7.68
C TRP A 112 9.97 24.10 8.49
N THR A 113 9.84 24.46 9.76
CA THR A 113 10.93 24.62 10.70
C THR A 113 10.73 23.76 11.94
N GLU A 114 11.79 23.56 12.70
CA GLU A 114 11.72 22.92 14.02
C GLU A 114 10.75 23.64 14.98
N THR A 115 10.59 24.95 14.83
CA THR A 115 9.60 25.71 15.60
C THR A 115 8.19 25.30 15.21
N ASP A 116 7.90 25.06 13.93
CA ASP A 116 6.58 24.60 13.50
C ASP A 116 6.25 23.21 14.08
N VAL A 117 7.24 22.30 14.14
CA VAL A 117 7.04 20.97 14.77
C VAL A 117 6.63 21.10 16.23
N ARG A 118 7.29 21.98 16.99
CA ARG A 118 6.92 22.27 18.40
C ARG A 118 5.51 22.84 18.54
N GLU A 119 5.17 23.78 17.66
CA GLU A 119 3.86 24.43 17.69
C GLU A 119 2.73 23.46 17.30
N VAL A 120 2.98 22.54 16.36
CA VAL A 120 2.09 21.43 16.05
C VAL A 120 1.99 20.46 17.23
N ALA A 121 3.10 20.10 17.87
CA ALA A 121 3.10 19.24 19.06
C ALA A 121 2.25 19.84 20.19
N ARG A 122 2.37 21.15 20.42
CA ARG A 122 1.53 21.90 21.38
C ARG A 122 0.05 21.85 20.99
N ALA A 123 -0.28 22.06 19.72
CA ALA A 123 -1.66 22.00 19.24
C ALA A 123 -2.31 20.61 19.37
N LEU A 124 -1.50 19.54 19.36
CA LEU A 124 -1.96 18.15 19.51
C LEU A 124 -1.96 17.64 20.97
N THR A 125 -1.57 18.48 21.94
CA THR A 125 -1.63 18.10 23.37
C THR A 125 -3.06 17.75 23.80
N GLY A 126 -3.21 16.73 24.64
CA GLY A 126 -4.50 16.24 25.12
C GLY A 126 -5.25 15.29 24.19
N TRP A 127 -4.80 15.11 22.94
CA TRP A 127 -5.34 14.09 22.04
C TRP A 127 -4.79 12.73 22.40
N SER A 128 -5.67 11.82 22.85
CA SER A 128 -5.22 10.56 23.41
C SER A 128 -6.24 9.45 23.19
N THR A 129 -5.98 8.26 23.73
CA THR A 129 -6.76 7.05 23.50
C THR A 129 -7.61 6.69 24.72
N ASP A 130 -8.71 6.00 24.49
CA ASP A 130 -9.55 5.30 25.46
C ASP A 130 -9.69 3.83 25.03
N TRP A 131 -8.65 3.05 25.33
CA TRP A 131 -8.55 1.64 24.90
C TRP A 131 -9.61 0.72 25.47
N ASP A 132 -10.16 1.09 26.62
CA ASP A 132 -11.19 0.31 27.30
C ASP A 132 -12.60 0.67 26.76
N ALA A 133 -12.68 1.60 25.80
CA ALA A 133 -13.91 2.17 25.25
C ALA A 133 -14.90 2.56 26.36
N SER A 134 -14.36 3.04 27.47
CA SER A 134 -15.11 3.32 28.70
C SER A 134 -15.87 4.65 28.63
N VAL A 135 -15.41 5.54 27.74
CA VAL A 135 -15.87 6.90 27.52
C VAL A 135 -16.12 7.16 26.02
N SER A 136 -15.35 6.55 25.12
CA SER A 136 -15.39 6.79 23.68
C SER A 136 -15.67 5.51 22.88
N GLU A 137 -16.68 5.56 22.02
CA GLU A 137 -17.01 4.47 21.09
C GLU A 137 -15.97 4.34 19.96
N THR A 138 -15.26 5.42 19.62
CA THR A 138 -14.21 5.41 18.59
C THR A 138 -12.83 5.09 19.14
N GLY A 139 -12.67 5.08 20.47
CA GLY A 139 -11.39 4.95 21.16
C GLY A 139 -10.55 6.23 21.18
N PHE A 140 -10.97 7.31 20.49
CA PHE A 140 -10.35 8.64 20.61
C PHE A 140 -10.87 9.36 21.84
N LEU A 141 -9.99 10.05 22.58
CA LEU A 141 -10.35 10.83 23.74
C LEU A 141 -9.52 12.11 23.84
N TYR A 142 -10.19 13.26 23.77
CA TYR A 142 -9.60 14.55 24.10
C TYR A 142 -9.64 14.82 25.62
N ARG A 143 -8.49 15.18 26.19
CA ARG A 143 -8.29 15.51 27.61
C ARG A 143 -7.94 16.99 27.75
N ASP A 144 -8.94 17.80 28.07
CA ASP A 144 -8.78 19.25 28.17
C ASP A 144 -7.72 19.68 29.20
N ASP A 145 -7.67 19.00 30.35
CA ASP A 145 -6.66 19.27 31.38
C ASP A 145 -5.21 19.01 30.92
N TRP A 146 -5.02 18.24 29.85
CA TRP A 146 -3.71 17.94 29.26
C TRP A 146 -3.34 18.90 28.14
N HIS A 147 -4.27 19.72 27.66
CA HIS A 147 -4.04 20.60 26.52
C HIS A 147 -3.34 21.91 26.91
N ASP A 148 -2.40 22.35 26.09
CA ASP A 148 -1.76 23.66 26.17
C ASP A 148 -2.72 24.73 25.61
N PRO A 149 -3.27 25.65 26.41
CA PRO A 149 -4.31 26.57 25.95
C PRO A 149 -3.77 27.81 25.23
N ASP A 150 -2.45 28.04 25.20
CA ASP A 150 -1.88 29.28 24.67
C ASP A 150 -1.99 29.36 23.14
N GLY A 151 -1.82 30.54 22.54
CA GLY A 151 -1.82 30.67 21.08
C GLY A 151 -0.68 29.89 20.42
N LYS A 152 -0.88 29.45 19.18
CA LYS A 152 0.13 28.75 18.37
C LYS A 152 0.43 29.50 17.08
N LEU A 153 1.65 29.36 16.57
CA LEU A 153 2.06 29.90 15.28
C LEU A 153 2.63 28.78 14.42
N VAL A 154 1.83 28.27 13.48
CA VAL A 154 2.20 27.15 12.61
C VAL A 154 2.26 27.63 11.17
N LEU A 155 3.42 27.50 10.51
CA LEU A 155 3.66 27.91 9.12
C LEU A 155 3.26 29.38 8.87
N GLY A 156 3.52 30.25 9.84
CA GLY A 156 3.14 31.67 9.81
C GLY A 156 1.64 31.95 10.03
N THR A 157 0.83 30.92 10.30
CA THR A 157 -0.61 31.04 10.60
C THR A 157 -0.83 31.02 12.11
N VAL A 158 -1.55 32.02 12.63
CA VAL A 158 -1.90 32.09 14.04
C VAL A 158 -3.12 31.21 14.33
N ILE A 159 -2.97 30.29 15.26
CA ILE A 159 -4.07 29.55 15.89
C ILE A 159 -4.36 30.23 17.23
N PRO A 160 -5.55 30.82 17.42
CA PRO A 160 -5.88 31.55 18.64
C PRO A 160 -5.78 30.70 19.90
N ALA A 161 -5.51 31.34 21.04
CA ALA A 161 -5.54 30.67 22.34
C ALA A 161 -6.96 30.17 22.68
N GLY A 162 -7.05 29.09 23.46
CA GLY A 162 -8.30 28.57 24.01
C GLY A 162 -9.15 27.75 23.04
N GLY A 163 -8.60 27.24 21.93
CA GLY A 163 -9.32 26.39 20.99
C GLY A 163 -9.45 24.92 21.42
N GLY A 164 -8.59 24.45 22.34
CA GLY A 164 -8.66 23.09 22.87
C GLY A 164 -8.38 22.05 21.78
N GLU A 165 -9.25 21.04 21.67
CA GLU A 165 -9.18 20.03 20.59
C GLU A 165 -9.14 20.68 19.20
N GLN A 166 -9.79 21.84 19.04
CA GLN A 166 -9.89 22.52 17.74
C GLN A 166 -8.54 23.06 17.24
N ASP A 167 -7.54 23.20 18.10
CA ASP A 167 -6.21 23.66 17.68
C ASP A 167 -5.54 22.62 16.78
N GLY A 168 -5.58 21.34 17.16
CA GLY A 168 -5.11 20.24 16.32
C GLY A 168 -5.92 20.11 15.03
N VAL A 169 -7.24 20.27 15.10
CA VAL A 169 -8.14 20.30 13.93
C VAL A 169 -7.77 21.43 12.95
N ALA A 170 -7.43 22.61 13.45
CA ALA A 170 -6.99 23.74 12.64
C ALA A 170 -5.62 23.48 11.99
N VAL A 171 -4.68 22.85 12.70
CA VAL A 171 -3.40 22.40 12.14
C VAL A 171 -3.63 21.42 10.99
N LEU A 172 -4.46 20.40 11.18
CA LEU A 172 -4.72 19.39 10.15
C LEU A 172 -5.32 20.02 8.89
N GLN A 173 -6.23 20.98 9.05
CA GLN A 173 -6.79 21.74 7.93
C GLN A 173 -5.72 22.55 7.21
N LEU A 174 -4.87 23.25 7.97
CA LEU A 174 -3.76 24.04 7.42
C LEU A 174 -2.81 23.14 6.60
N LEU A 175 -2.41 22.00 7.15
CA LEU A 175 -1.50 21.06 6.48
C LEU A 175 -2.14 20.42 5.25
N ALA A 176 -3.40 19.95 5.32
CA ALA A 176 -4.08 19.32 4.19
C ALA A 176 -4.24 20.27 2.98
N ASN A 177 -4.42 21.57 3.25
CA ASN A 177 -4.61 22.60 2.22
C ASN A 177 -3.29 23.25 1.77
N HIS A 178 -2.16 22.91 2.39
CA HIS A 178 -0.88 23.52 2.08
C HIS A 178 -0.38 23.12 0.67
N PRO A 179 0.15 24.06 -0.14
CA PRO A 179 0.66 23.76 -1.49
C PRO A 179 1.75 22.67 -1.54
N ALA A 180 2.60 22.61 -0.52
CA ALA A 180 3.64 21.57 -0.43
C ALA A 180 3.01 20.17 -0.24
N THR A 181 1.96 20.05 0.58
CA THR A 181 1.20 18.79 0.75
C THR A 181 0.59 18.34 -0.57
N ALA A 182 -0.04 19.25 -1.30
CA ALA A 182 -0.61 18.94 -2.61
C ALA A 182 0.45 18.40 -3.58
N ALA A 183 1.67 18.96 -3.58
CA ALA A 183 2.77 18.49 -4.43
C ALA A 183 3.36 17.16 -3.93
N TYR A 184 3.61 17.04 -2.63
CA TYR A 184 4.21 15.86 -2.02
C TYR A 184 3.33 14.61 -2.18
N VAL A 185 2.05 14.70 -1.80
CA VAL A 185 1.13 13.56 -1.92
C VAL A 185 0.86 13.23 -3.39
N SER A 186 0.76 14.23 -4.27
CA SER A 186 0.64 14.00 -5.71
C SER A 186 1.85 13.26 -6.29
N ARG A 187 3.06 13.58 -5.84
CA ARG A 187 4.27 12.85 -6.21
C ARG A 187 4.20 11.41 -5.73
N LYS A 188 3.84 11.17 -4.47
CA LYS A 188 3.73 9.81 -3.91
C LYS A 188 2.71 8.95 -4.66
N LEU A 189 1.58 9.54 -5.07
CA LEU A 189 0.61 8.87 -5.93
C LEU A 189 1.18 8.58 -7.33
N ALA A 190 1.90 9.53 -7.94
CA ALA A 190 2.55 9.31 -9.23
C ALA A 190 3.64 8.23 -9.15
N GLU A 191 4.48 8.26 -8.11
CA GLU A 191 5.47 7.22 -7.79
C GLU A 191 4.81 5.84 -7.69
N ARG A 192 3.71 5.76 -6.95
CA ARG A 192 2.94 4.52 -6.77
C ARG A 192 2.37 3.98 -8.09
N PHE A 193 1.70 4.81 -8.87
CA PHE A 193 0.90 4.35 -10.00
C PHE A 193 1.62 4.36 -11.36
N ILE A 194 2.66 5.18 -11.52
CA ILE A 194 3.42 5.31 -12.77
C ILE A 194 4.79 4.68 -12.62
N GLY A 195 5.63 5.23 -11.74
CA GLY A 195 7.01 4.77 -11.57
C GLY A 195 7.87 5.72 -10.76
N GLU A 196 9.10 5.30 -10.46
CA GLU A 196 10.00 5.96 -9.50
C GLU A 196 10.39 7.39 -9.89
N ASP A 197 10.32 7.74 -11.18
CA ASP A 197 10.63 9.08 -11.70
C ASP A 197 9.43 9.74 -12.42
N PRO A 198 8.40 10.18 -11.68
CA PRO A 198 7.29 10.90 -12.27
C PRO A 198 7.74 12.30 -12.73
N GLN A 199 7.31 12.69 -13.94
CA GLN A 199 7.70 13.99 -14.49
C GLN A 199 7.19 15.13 -13.60
N GLU A 200 8.04 16.12 -13.34
CA GLU A 200 7.68 17.29 -12.53
C GLU A 200 6.41 17.99 -13.07
N ALA A 201 6.28 18.08 -14.39
CA ALA A 201 5.11 18.68 -15.03
C ALA A 201 3.80 17.96 -14.67
N LEU A 202 3.83 16.63 -14.54
CA LEU A 202 2.69 15.83 -14.09
C LEU A 202 2.41 16.09 -12.62
N VAL A 203 3.41 16.03 -11.75
CA VAL A 203 3.25 16.29 -10.30
C VAL A 203 2.62 17.66 -10.08
N GLN A 204 3.08 18.69 -10.79
CA GLN A 204 2.51 20.03 -10.71
C GLN A 204 1.08 20.11 -11.26
N HIS A 205 0.75 19.32 -12.29
CA HIS A 205 -0.62 19.22 -12.78
C HIS A 205 -1.56 18.60 -11.73
N LEU A 206 -1.15 17.50 -11.10
CA LEU A 206 -1.89 16.85 -10.03
C LEU A 206 -2.06 17.77 -8.80
N ALA A 207 -1.00 18.48 -8.40
CA ALA A 207 -1.04 19.44 -7.30
C ALA A 207 -1.96 20.66 -7.60
N ARG A 208 -2.06 21.08 -8.87
CA ARG A 208 -3.06 22.09 -9.29
C ARG A 208 -4.48 21.54 -9.17
N THR A 209 -4.72 20.32 -9.66
CA THR A 209 -6.02 19.63 -9.52
C THR A 209 -6.42 19.55 -8.06
N TRP A 210 -5.53 19.06 -7.20
CA TRP A 210 -5.70 18.99 -5.75
C TRP A 210 -6.15 20.33 -5.15
N ARG A 211 -5.41 21.41 -5.39
CA ARG A 211 -5.75 22.73 -4.84
C ARG A 211 -7.07 23.27 -5.39
N SER A 212 -7.38 23.00 -6.66
CA SER A 212 -8.64 23.47 -7.28
C SER A 212 -9.87 22.72 -6.76
N THR A 213 -9.69 21.50 -6.25
CA THR A 213 -10.78 20.67 -5.73
C THR A 213 -10.78 20.54 -4.20
N GLY A 214 -9.88 21.24 -3.51
CA GLY A 214 -9.73 21.14 -2.06
C GLY A 214 -9.30 19.75 -1.58
N GLY A 215 -8.50 19.03 -2.36
CA GLY A 215 -7.98 17.70 -1.99
C GLY A 215 -8.89 16.52 -2.34
N ASP A 216 -9.80 16.66 -3.31
CA ASP A 216 -10.58 15.54 -3.86
C ASP A 216 -9.66 14.54 -4.60
N LEU A 217 -9.46 13.38 -3.99
CA LEU A 217 -8.57 12.32 -4.50
C LEU A 217 -9.14 11.63 -5.74
N ARG A 218 -10.47 11.61 -5.93
CA ARG A 218 -11.08 11.09 -7.16
C ARG A 218 -10.69 11.97 -8.34
N ALA A 219 -10.70 13.28 -8.17
CA ALA A 219 -10.28 14.22 -9.21
C ALA A 219 -8.79 14.08 -9.52
N VAL A 220 -7.94 13.97 -8.49
CA VAL A 220 -6.49 13.79 -8.64
C VAL A 220 -6.17 12.46 -9.34
N MET A 221 -6.77 11.36 -8.92
CA MET A 221 -6.58 10.05 -9.56
C MET A 221 -7.09 10.03 -10.99
N ARG A 222 -8.21 10.70 -11.29
CA ARG A 222 -8.68 10.87 -12.68
C ARG A 222 -7.64 11.61 -13.53
N ALA A 223 -7.05 12.69 -13.02
CA ALA A 223 -6.01 13.44 -13.73
C ALA A 223 -4.74 12.58 -13.97
N LEU A 224 -4.34 11.78 -12.97
CA LEU A 224 -3.20 10.86 -13.08
C LEU A 224 -3.45 9.77 -14.14
N LEU A 225 -4.57 9.05 -14.05
CA LEU A 225 -4.89 7.94 -14.93
C LEU A 225 -5.15 8.37 -16.38
N LEU A 226 -5.58 9.63 -16.59
CA LEU A 226 -5.75 10.22 -17.92
C LEU A 226 -4.49 10.96 -18.41
N SER A 227 -3.39 10.93 -17.66
CA SER A 227 -2.15 11.58 -18.09
C SER A 227 -1.48 10.83 -19.25
N PRO A 228 -0.75 11.53 -20.15
CA PRO A 228 0.07 10.88 -21.16
C PRO A 228 1.11 9.94 -20.55
N GLN A 229 1.75 10.33 -19.44
CA GLN A 229 2.78 9.51 -18.79
C GLN A 229 2.20 8.18 -18.28
N PHE A 230 0.99 8.17 -17.69
CA PHE A 230 0.37 6.91 -17.27
C PHE A 230 0.03 5.99 -18.46
N ARG A 231 -0.47 6.55 -19.57
CA ARG A 231 -0.77 5.76 -20.77
C ARG A 231 0.49 5.16 -21.40
N LEU A 232 1.56 5.96 -21.47
CA LEU A 232 2.83 5.54 -22.06
C LEU A 232 3.65 4.64 -21.12
N ALA A 233 3.47 4.73 -19.80
CA ALA A 233 4.18 3.88 -18.85
C ALA A 233 3.94 2.38 -19.11
N ALA A 234 2.79 2.04 -19.68
CA ALA A 234 2.51 0.67 -20.10
C ALA A 234 3.38 0.24 -21.30
N ASP A 235 3.62 1.10 -22.29
CA ASP A 235 4.28 0.74 -23.54
C ASP A 235 5.80 0.99 -23.52
N ASP A 236 6.21 2.12 -22.93
CA ASP A 236 7.58 2.65 -22.97
C ASP A 236 8.20 2.84 -21.57
N GLY A 237 7.48 2.45 -20.51
CA GLY A 237 7.97 2.58 -19.12
C GLY A 237 9.01 1.54 -18.75
N GLU A 238 9.90 1.90 -17.81
CA GLU A 238 10.80 0.91 -17.20
C GLU A 238 9.96 -0.12 -16.40
N PRO A 239 10.15 -1.43 -16.63
CA PRO A 239 9.40 -2.47 -15.92
C PRO A 239 9.63 -2.37 -14.41
N ARG A 240 8.56 -2.33 -13.62
CA ARG A 240 8.66 -2.24 -12.16
C ARG A 240 8.39 -3.55 -11.50
N VAL A 241 9.32 -4.01 -10.67
CA VAL A 241 9.15 -5.26 -9.93
C VAL A 241 7.94 -5.15 -9.01
N LYS A 242 6.98 -6.09 -9.16
CA LYS A 242 5.78 -6.16 -8.33
C LYS A 242 6.18 -6.31 -6.87
N ARG A 243 5.58 -5.48 -6.01
CA ARG A 243 5.64 -5.68 -4.54
C ARG A 243 5.07 -7.06 -4.18
N PRO A 244 5.57 -7.74 -3.14
CA PRO A 244 5.11 -9.08 -2.77
C PRO A 244 3.58 -9.25 -2.71
N LEU A 245 2.83 -8.35 -2.08
CA LEU A 245 1.36 -8.43 -2.01
C LEU A 245 0.71 -8.35 -3.39
N VAL A 246 1.20 -7.46 -4.25
CA VAL A 246 0.71 -7.33 -5.63
C VAL A 246 1.09 -8.56 -6.45
N LEU A 247 2.28 -9.12 -6.23
CA LEU A 247 2.73 -10.33 -6.91
C LEU A 247 1.84 -11.52 -6.55
N MET A 248 1.64 -11.77 -5.26
CA MET A 248 0.84 -12.90 -4.78
C MET A 248 -0.63 -12.77 -5.18
N ALA A 249 -1.21 -11.56 -5.12
CA ALA A 249 -2.55 -11.32 -5.63
C ALA A 249 -2.63 -11.51 -7.16
N SER A 250 -1.59 -11.11 -7.91
CA SER A 250 -1.55 -11.33 -9.37
C SER A 250 -1.45 -12.80 -9.71
N LEU A 251 -0.62 -13.56 -9.00
CA LEU A 251 -0.48 -15.01 -9.13
C LEU A 251 -1.81 -15.72 -8.86
N ALA A 252 -2.42 -15.45 -7.71
CA ALA A 252 -3.68 -16.07 -7.33
C ALA A 252 -4.81 -15.74 -8.31
N ARG A 253 -4.96 -14.48 -8.75
CA ARG A 253 -5.97 -14.12 -9.75
C ARG A 253 -5.71 -14.74 -11.13
N ALA A 254 -4.47 -14.69 -11.62
CA ALA A 254 -4.11 -15.25 -12.92
C ALA A 254 -4.34 -16.77 -12.97
N LEU A 255 -4.09 -17.45 -11.87
CA LEU A 255 -4.34 -18.88 -11.75
C LEU A 255 -5.79 -19.22 -11.38
N GLU A 256 -6.66 -18.25 -11.16
CA GLU A 256 -8.00 -18.48 -10.58
C GLU A 256 -7.91 -19.39 -9.35
N ALA A 257 -6.91 -19.11 -8.51
CA ALA A 257 -6.52 -19.97 -7.42
C ALA A 257 -7.64 -20.13 -6.40
N SER A 258 -7.75 -21.33 -5.85
CA SER A 258 -8.74 -21.68 -4.84
C SER A 258 -8.10 -22.55 -3.76
N GLY A 259 -8.91 -22.99 -2.79
CA GLY A 259 -8.48 -23.88 -1.72
C GLY A 259 -8.48 -23.22 -0.34
N PRO A 260 -8.66 -24.02 0.73
CA PRO A 260 -8.77 -23.51 2.09
C PRO A 260 -7.46 -22.89 2.62
N GLU A 261 -6.30 -23.29 2.10
CA GLU A 261 -4.97 -22.82 2.54
C GLU A 261 -4.49 -21.57 1.79
N LEU A 262 -5.16 -21.13 0.74
CA LEU A 262 -4.68 -20.05 -0.13
C LEU A 262 -4.30 -18.77 0.64
N ALA A 263 -5.15 -18.37 1.60
CA ALA A 263 -4.91 -17.17 2.39
C ALA A 263 -3.70 -17.32 3.34
N SER A 264 -3.54 -18.46 4.02
CA SER A 264 -2.40 -18.67 4.92
C SER A 264 -1.09 -18.73 4.14
N ARG A 265 -1.10 -19.38 2.97
CA ARG A 265 0.09 -19.44 2.10
C ARG A 265 0.57 -18.07 1.65
N ILE A 266 -0.36 -17.20 1.29
CA ILE A 266 0.01 -15.86 0.86
C ILE A 266 0.56 -15.04 2.02
N VAL A 267 -0.03 -15.15 3.22
CA VAL A 267 0.54 -14.50 4.41
C VAL A 267 1.96 -14.99 4.70
N GLU A 268 2.19 -16.30 4.67
CA GLU A 268 3.52 -16.90 4.86
C GLU A 268 4.54 -16.41 3.80
N ASP A 269 4.12 -16.36 2.53
CA ASP A 269 4.97 -15.88 1.45
C ASP A 269 5.32 -14.40 1.58
N LEU A 270 4.38 -13.57 2.03
CA LEU A 270 4.63 -12.15 2.25
C LEU A 270 5.69 -11.93 3.33
N ASP A 271 5.64 -12.72 4.41
CA ASP A 271 6.67 -12.70 5.45
C ASP A 271 8.04 -13.11 4.87
N LEU A 272 8.11 -14.17 4.06
CA LEU A 272 9.36 -14.63 3.40
C LEU A 272 9.90 -13.63 2.37
N LEU A 273 9.02 -12.91 1.68
CA LEU A 273 9.36 -11.93 0.66
C LEU A 273 9.67 -10.54 1.26
N GLY A 274 9.56 -10.38 2.58
CA GLY A 274 9.94 -9.16 3.30
C GLY A 274 8.87 -8.07 3.31
N GLU A 275 7.61 -8.40 3.01
CA GLU A 275 6.45 -7.50 3.13
C GLU A 275 5.39 -8.06 4.09
N PRO A 276 5.75 -8.34 5.35
CA PRO A 276 4.78 -8.84 6.32
C PRO A 276 3.67 -7.80 6.55
N LEU A 277 2.41 -8.22 6.40
CA LEU A 277 1.26 -7.32 6.56
C LEU A 277 1.20 -6.75 7.98
N TYR A 278 0.87 -5.46 8.09
CA TYR A 278 0.85 -4.70 9.34
C TYR A 278 2.17 -4.68 10.12
N LEU A 279 3.32 -4.93 9.48
CA LEU A 279 4.64 -4.98 10.13
C LEU A 279 5.66 -4.03 9.51
N ALA A 280 5.21 -2.97 8.84
CA ALA A 280 6.10 -1.86 8.55
C ALA A 280 6.58 -1.26 9.88
N ARG A 281 7.85 -1.50 10.22
CA ARG A 281 8.45 -1.02 11.47
C ARG A 281 8.71 0.50 11.47
N PRO A 282 9.29 1.10 10.41
CA PRO A 282 9.44 2.55 10.38
C PRO A 282 8.13 3.25 9.98
N PRO A 283 7.91 4.49 10.44
CA PRO A 283 6.73 5.29 10.05
C PRO A 283 6.74 5.70 8.57
N THR A 284 7.82 5.40 7.84
CA THR A 284 7.92 5.57 6.38
C THR A 284 7.21 4.48 5.57
N GLY A 285 6.78 3.39 6.20
CA GLY A 285 6.16 2.27 5.51
C GLY A 285 7.17 1.38 4.77
N PHE A 286 6.65 0.49 3.91
CA PHE A 286 7.49 -0.32 3.01
C PHE A 286 7.90 0.47 1.76
N PRO A 287 9.14 0.32 1.27
CA PRO A 287 9.62 1.06 0.10
C PRO A 287 8.86 0.74 -1.19
N ASP A 288 8.77 1.74 -2.07
CA ASP A 288 8.17 1.60 -3.41
C ASP A 288 9.17 1.38 -4.55
N THR A 289 10.46 1.24 -4.21
CA THR A 289 11.53 1.07 -5.19
C THR A 289 11.68 -0.38 -5.61
N SER A 290 11.83 -0.61 -6.91
CA SER A 290 12.01 -1.93 -7.51
C SER A 290 13.27 -2.61 -6.97
N SER A 291 14.34 -1.83 -6.73
CA SER A 291 15.61 -2.30 -6.19
C SER A 291 15.50 -2.94 -4.81
N HIS A 292 14.54 -2.49 -3.98
CA HIS A 292 14.26 -3.12 -2.68
C HIS A 292 13.67 -4.53 -2.86
N TRP A 293 12.81 -4.70 -3.87
CA TRP A 293 12.06 -5.93 -4.11
C TRP A 293 12.77 -6.92 -5.06
N SER A 294 13.88 -6.51 -5.67
CA SER A 294 14.64 -7.27 -6.66
C SER A 294 16.00 -7.78 -6.18
N GLY A 295 16.29 -7.72 -4.88
CA GLY A 295 17.52 -8.28 -4.32
C GLY A 295 17.63 -9.79 -4.59
N ASN A 296 18.87 -10.31 -4.72
CA ASN A 296 19.11 -11.71 -5.10
C ASN A 296 18.34 -12.73 -4.23
N GLY A 297 18.23 -12.49 -2.91
CA GLY A 297 17.45 -13.35 -2.01
C GLY A 297 15.94 -13.32 -2.31
N ALA A 298 15.38 -12.14 -2.52
CA ALA A 298 13.96 -11.96 -2.84
C ALA A 298 13.59 -12.62 -4.18
N LEU A 299 14.44 -12.49 -5.20
CA LEU A 299 14.23 -13.16 -6.50
C LEU A 299 14.25 -14.69 -6.37
N LEU A 300 15.19 -15.25 -5.60
CA LEU A 300 15.25 -16.68 -5.36
C LEU A 300 13.97 -17.20 -4.68
N HIS A 301 13.47 -16.49 -3.66
CA HIS A 301 12.21 -16.86 -3.00
C HIS A 301 11.01 -16.80 -3.96
N ARG A 302 10.93 -15.77 -4.81
CA ARG A 302 9.87 -15.66 -5.84
C ARG A 302 9.90 -16.86 -6.79
N PHE A 303 11.06 -17.22 -7.32
CA PHE A 303 11.19 -18.37 -8.21
C PHE A 303 10.85 -19.69 -7.51
N ASN A 304 11.24 -19.85 -6.25
CA ASN A 304 10.86 -21.03 -5.46
C ASN A 304 9.33 -21.12 -5.28
N ILE A 305 8.65 -20.00 -4.99
CA ILE A 305 7.18 -19.94 -4.90
C ILE A 305 6.53 -20.31 -6.23
N PHE A 306 7.00 -19.75 -7.35
CA PHE A 306 6.45 -20.04 -8.67
C PHE A 306 6.63 -21.50 -9.05
N TYR A 307 7.84 -22.04 -8.82
CA TYR A 307 8.13 -23.44 -9.10
C TYR A 307 7.30 -24.37 -8.20
N ALA A 308 7.22 -24.10 -6.89
CA ALA A 308 6.40 -24.88 -5.97
C ALA A 308 4.91 -24.83 -6.33
N THR A 309 4.40 -23.65 -6.70
CA THR A 309 3.01 -23.46 -7.15
C THR A 309 2.77 -24.28 -8.41
N ALA A 310 3.60 -24.11 -9.44
CA ALA A 310 3.50 -24.85 -10.68
C ALA A 310 3.51 -26.37 -10.47
N ARG A 311 4.30 -26.88 -9.52
CA ARG A 311 4.36 -28.32 -9.17
C ARG A 311 3.24 -28.81 -8.26
N GLY A 312 2.40 -27.91 -7.74
CA GLY A 312 1.33 -28.25 -6.79
C GLY A 312 1.84 -28.56 -5.38
N TRP A 313 3.05 -28.11 -5.04
CA TRP A 313 3.67 -28.32 -3.72
C TRP A 313 3.42 -27.15 -2.76
N HIS A 314 2.88 -26.05 -3.27
CA HIS A 314 2.75 -24.79 -2.52
C HIS A 314 1.41 -24.63 -1.79
N GLY A 315 0.40 -25.46 -2.11
CA GLY A 315 -0.95 -25.30 -1.55
C GLY A 315 -1.74 -24.14 -2.17
N ILE A 316 -1.35 -23.68 -3.36
CA ILE A 316 -2.18 -22.84 -4.23
C ILE A 316 -2.76 -23.76 -5.30
N ASP A 317 -4.05 -24.09 -5.16
CA ASP A 317 -4.74 -24.99 -6.09
C ASP A 317 -5.27 -24.23 -7.31
N PHE A 318 -5.02 -24.78 -8.50
CA PHE A 318 -5.50 -24.24 -9.78
C PHE A 318 -5.68 -25.38 -10.79
N GLU A 319 -6.53 -25.15 -11.78
CA GLU A 319 -6.71 -26.07 -12.91
C GLU A 319 -5.68 -25.76 -14.02
N PRO A 320 -4.80 -26.69 -14.44
CA PRO A 320 -3.87 -26.46 -15.55
C PRO A 320 -4.61 -26.28 -16.89
N VAL A 321 -4.07 -25.45 -17.79
CA VAL A 321 -4.55 -25.43 -19.17
C VAL A 321 -3.99 -26.62 -19.96
N THR A 322 -4.70 -27.08 -20.98
CA THR A 322 -4.27 -28.18 -21.84
C THR A 322 -4.39 -27.79 -23.31
N ALA A 323 -3.51 -28.34 -24.15
CA ALA A 323 -3.55 -28.18 -25.60
C ALA A 323 -2.79 -29.33 -26.28
N ASP A 324 -3.01 -29.49 -27.58
CA ASP A 324 -2.48 -30.62 -28.37
C ASP A 324 -1.02 -30.47 -28.80
N ASP A 325 -0.50 -29.24 -28.80
CA ASP A 325 0.86 -28.91 -29.22
C ASP A 325 1.52 -27.85 -28.31
N PRO A 326 2.86 -27.80 -28.25
CA PRO A 326 3.59 -26.84 -27.41
C PRO A 326 3.22 -25.38 -27.63
N GLY A 327 2.98 -24.97 -28.88
CA GLY A 327 2.66 -23.59 -29.22
C GLY A 327 1.30 -23.19 -28.65
N SER A 328 0.28 -24.01 -28.92
CA SER A 328 -1.07 -23.79 -28.39
C SER A 328 -1.12 -23.85 -26.86
N LEU A 329 -0.30 -24.70 -26.22
CA LEU A 329 -0.22 -24.79 -24.77
C LEU A 329 0.37 -23.52 -24.14
N VAL A 330 1.44 -22.99 -24.74
CA VAL A 330 2.04 -21.71 -24.32
C VAL A 330 1.05 -20.56 -24.53
N ASP A 331 0.37 -20.51 -25.68
CA ASP A 331 -0.62 -19.46 -25.97
C ASP A 331 -1.81 -19.49 -25.01
N ALA A 332 -2.26 -20.68 -24.61
CA ALA A 332 -3.31 -20.84 -23.60
C ALA A 332 -2.87 -20.28 -22.23
N TRP A 333 -1.63 -20.54 -21.81
CA TRP A 333 -1.10 -19.95 -20.59
C TRP A 333 -0.89 -18.44 -20.71
N LEU A 334 -0.39 -17.95 -21.84
CA LEU A 334 -0.21 -16.52 -22.06
C LEU A 334 -1.54 -15.78 -21.96
N GLY A 335 -2.60 -16.30 -22.58
CA GLY A 335 -3.94 -15.72 -22.51
C GLY A 335 -4.56 -15.73 -21.11
N ARG A 336 -4.15 -16.66 -20.24
CA ARG A 336 -4.60 -16.72 -18.84
C ARG A 336 -3.77 -15.83 -17.92
N LEU A 337 -2.45 -15.80 -18.09
CA LEU A 337 -1.52 -15.12 -17.19
C LEU A 337 -1.42 -13.61 -17.46
N PHE A 338 -1.58 -13.19 -18.71
CA PHE A 338 -1.30 -11.83 -19.13
C PHE A 338 -2.51 -11.18 -19.78
N VAL A 339 -2.81 -9.96 -19.35
CA VAL A 339 -3.85 -9.12 -19.96
C VAL A 339 -3.33 -8.43 -21.23
N ARG A 340 -2.01 -8.27 -21.35
CA ARG A 340 -1.35 -7.60 -22.47
C ARG A 340 -0.54 -8.60 -23.28
N GLU A 341 -0.30 -8.23 -24.53
CA GLU A 341 0.54 -9.02 -25.42
C GLU A 341 1.96 -9.13 -24.84
N VAL A 342 2.48 -10.35 -24.84
CA VAL A 342 3.81 -10.67 -24.34
C VAL A 342 4.78 -10.69 -25.51
N PRO A 343 6.03 -10.19 -25.37
CA PRO A 343 7.02 -10.22 -26.42
C PRO A 343 7.21 -11.62 -27.02
N ALA A 344 7.35 -11.68 -28.35
CA ALA A 344 7.55 -12.95 -29.08
C ALA A 344 8.77 -13.74 -28.56
N ALA A 345 9.80 -13.06 -28.04
CA ALA A 345 10.96 -13.70 -27.43
C ALA A 345 10.58 -14.58 -26.22
N THR A 346 9.72 -14.08 -25.33
CA THR A 346 9.27 -14.79 -24.13
C THR A 346 8.38 -15.98 -24.51
N ARG A 347 7.48 -15.80 -25.48
CA ARG A 347 6.69 -16.90 -26.06
C ARG A 347 7.59 -17.98 -26.65
N ASN A 348 8.52 -17.59 -27.53
CA ASN A 348 9.40 -18.53 -28.22
C ASN A 348 10.29 -19.29 -27.24
N ALA A 349 10.81 -18.64 -26.20
CA ALA A 349 11.59 -19.30 -25.16
C ALA A 349 10.78 -20.38 -24.42
N ALA A 350 9.50 -20.13 -24.11
CA ALA A 350 8.63 -21.13 -23.49
C ALA A 350 8.30 -22.31 -24.43
N VAL A 351 8.09 -22.04 -25.72
CA VAL A 351 7.88 -23.07 -26.74
C VAL A 351 9.14 -23.92 -26.95
N ASP A 352 10.30 -23.28 -27.04
CA ASP A 352 11.59 -23.96 -27.20
C ASP A 352 11.93 -24.84 -26.00
N HIS A 353 11.58 -24.39 -24.78
CA HIS A 353 11.71 -25.21 -23.56
C HIS A 353 10.91 -26.52 -23.68
N LEU A 354 9.66 -26.46 -24.14
CA LEU A 354 8.84 -27.66 -24.35
C LEU A 354 9.35 -28.54 -25.49
N ASN A 355 9.79 -27.95 -26.60
CA ASN A 355 10.35 -28.71 -27.72
C ASN A 355 11.63 -29.46 -27.33
N GLY A 356 12.37 -28.97 -26.34
CA GLY A 356 13.49 -29.67 -25.72
C GLY A 356 13.10 -30.92 -24.91
N LEU A 357 11.81 -31.14 -24.66
CA LEU A 357 11.22 -32.28 -23.96
C LEU A 357 10.31 -33.08 -24.92
N PRO A 358 10.87 -33.80 -25.92
CA PRO A 358 10.08 -34.45 -26.97
C PRO A 358 9.14 -35.53 -26.40
N GLY A 359 7.88 -35.56 -26.89
CA GLY A 359 6.82 -36.47 -26.44
C GLY A 359 6.07 -36.00 -25.19
N TYR A 360 6.64 -35.07 -24.42
CA TYR A 360 6.16 -34.74 -23.08
C TYR A 360 4.76 -34.13 -23.02
N VAL A 361 4.38 -33.29 -23.99
CA VAL A 361 3.02 -32.72 -24.08
C VAL A 361 1.97 -33.81 -24.34
N GLN A 362 2.33 -34.87 -25.06
CA GLN A 362 1.43 -35.96 -25.43
C GLN A 362 1.42 -37.05 -24.36
N ASP A 363 2.58 -37.32 -23.75
CA ASP A 363 2.77 -38.36 -22.73
C ASP A 363 2.25 -37.94 -21.35
N ASP A 364 2.41 -36.66 -20.97
CA ASP A 364 1.95 -36.09 -19.70
C ASP A 364 1.53 -34.61 -19.85
N PRO A 365 0.35 -34.34 -20.44
CA PRO A 365 -0.12 -32.98 -20.74
C PRO A 365 -0.19 -32.08 -19.51
N GLN A 366 -0.57 -32.63 -18.34
CA GLN A 366 -0.67 -31.87 -17.10
C GLN A 366 0.70 -31.43 -16.60
N ARG A 367 1.69 -32.33 -16.65
CA ARG A 367 3.05 -31.99 -16.24
C ARG A 367 3.71 -31.02 -17.22
N ALA A 368 3.50 -31.18 -18.53
CA ALA A 368 3.97 -30.23 -19.53
C ALA A 368 3.38 -28.83 -19.31
N SER A 369 2.07 -28.76 -19.02
CA SER A 369 1.38 -27.51 -18.67
C SER A 369 2.01 -26.84 -17.45
N ARG A 370 2.30 -27.60 -16.40
CA ARG A 370 2.94 -27.10 -15.17
C ARG A 370 4.38 -26.63 -15.40
N GLU A 371 5.17 -27.29 -16.25
CA GLU A 371 6.52 -26.81 -16.59
C GLU A 371 6.48 -25.47 -17.33
N VAL A 372 5.58 -25.31 -18.32
CA VAL A 372 5.39 -24.03 -19.03
C VAL A 372 4.99 -22.92 -18.06
N LEU A 373 4.07 -23.22 -17.14
CA LEU A 373 3.66 -22.25 -16.14
C LEU A 373 4.86 -21.76 -15.33
N ALA A 374 5.74 -22.65 -14.86
CA ALA A 374 6.93 -22.26 -14.10
C ALA A 374 7.84 -21.30 -14.89
N VAL A 375 8.05 -21.58 -16.19
CA VAL A 375 8.85 -20.72 -17.08
C VAL A 375 8.20 -19.34 -17.25
N LEU A 376 6.89 -19.30 -17.52
CA LEU A 376 6.17 -18.04 -17.74
C LEU A 376 6.04 -17.19 -16.47
N LEU A 377 5.86 -17.81 -15.30
CA LEU A 377 5.86 -17.08 -14.01
C LEU A 377 7.24 -16.49 -13.69
N ALA A 378 8.33 -17.14 -14.12
CA ALA A 378 9.69 -16.64 -13.94
C ALA A 378 10.09 -15.54 -14.95
N SER A 379 9.21 -15.20 -15.90
CA SER A 379 9.48 -14.17 -16.91
C SER A 379 9.55 -12.76 -16.30
N PRO A 380 10.35 -11.84 -16.90
CA PRO A 380 10.32 -10.43 -16.52
C PRO A 380 8.90 -9.86 -16.53
N GLU A 381 8.11 -10.17 -17.54
CA GLU A 381 6.75 -9.69 -17.73
C GLU A 381 5.81 -10.09 -16.60
N PHE A 382 6.00 -11.26 -15.99
CA PHE A 382 5.21 -11.67 -14.83
C PHE A 382 5.74 -11.05 -13.53
N LEU A 383 7.05 -10.86 -13.41
CA LEU A 383 7.67 -10.25 -12.23
C LEU A 383 7.40 -8.75 -12.13
N SER A 384 7.15 -8.07 -13.25
CA SER A 384 6.92 -6.63 -13.29
C SER A 384 5.50 -6.23 -13.68
N HIS A 385 5.15 -4.97 -13.47
CA HIS A 385 3.95 -4.32 -14.01
C HIS A 385 4.28 -2.99 -14.68
#